data_AF-A0A4S4BAE1-F1
#
_entry.id   AF-A0A4S4BAE1-F1
#
_cell.length_a   1.000
_cell.length_b   1.000
_cell.length_c   1.000
_cell.angle_alpha   90.00
_cell.angle_beta   90.00
_cell.angle_gamma   90.00
#
_symmetry.space_group_name_H-M   'P 1'
#
loop_
_entity.id
_entity.type
_entity.pdbx_description
1 polymer ?
#
loop_
_entity_poly.entity_id
_entity_poly.type
_entity_poly.pdbx_seq_one_letter_code
_entity_poly.pdbx_strand_id
1 'polypeptide(L)'
;MTVKEETLHLQVHPLLGPHTLLPLQLARVFNAVRVTPDGLALRWPGGFTLPMTLLSSRRTPRWLTLLGTLPVADRFRPLLPLLRHCTPGVALRVQPTRVQLMRMFTLRAGELDMILSAFPVPEDIMLHRLHDIGLFLQHHLYADVPIAILRRPWAYAAHRYPHRQSLHTMMACLTFGRLDLIEAPLWALARAEVLH
;
A
#
# COMPACT_ATOMS: atom_id res chain seq x y z
N MET A 1 -3.84 -4.61 -28.09
CA MET A 1 -3.47 -3.20 -27.85
C MET A 1 -2.59 -3.18 -26.61
N THR A 2 -1.28 -3.07 -26.80
CA THR A 2 -0.29 -3.09 -25.71
C THR A 2 -0.36 -1.77 -24.97
N VAL A 3 -1.12 -1.75 -23.87
CA VAL A 3 -0.93 -0.74 -22.83
C VAL A 3 0.50 -0.95 -22.36
N LYS A 4 1.40 0.01 -22.63
CA LYS A 4 2.77 -0.04 -22.12
C LYS A 4 2.68 -0.39 -20.64
N GLU A 5 3.47 -1.36 -20.20
CA GLU A 5 3.61 -1.67 -18.79
C GLU A 5 4.21 -0.44 -18.11
N GLU A 6 3.37 0.52 -17.74
CA GLU A 6 3.71 1.77 -17.07
C GLU A 6 2.86 1.82 -15.80
N THR A 7 3.47 2.18 -14.68
CA THR A 7 2.71 2.49 -13.47
C THR A 7 2.74 3.98 -13.29
N LEU A 8 1.55 4.55 -13.19
CA LEU A 8 1.35 5.99 -13.07
C LEU A 8 1.17 6.33 -11.60
N HIS A 9 1.94 7.30 -11.12
CA HIS A 9 1.70 7.88 -9.81
C HIS A 9 0.74 9.05 -9.98
N LEU A 10 -0.44 8.94 -9.36
CA LEU A 10 -1.53 9.89 -9.51
C LEU A 10 -1.87 10.51 -8.16
N GLN A 11 -2.06 11.82 -8.15
CA GLN A 11 -2.68 12.54 -7.04
C GLN A 11 -4.12 12.88 -7.42
N VAL A 12 -5.06 12.45 -6.59
CA VAL A 12 -6.49 12.76 -6.77
C VAL A 12 -6.90 13.80 -5.74
N HIS A 13 -7.35 14.95 -6.21
CA HIS A 13 -7.86 16.03 -5.37
C HIS A 13 -9.37 15.87 -5.14
N PRO A 14 -9.88 16.15 -3.93
CA PRO A 14 -11.31 16.15 -3.67
C PRO A 14 -12.07 17.00 -4.68
N LEU A 15 -13.05 16.38 -5.34
CA LEU A 15 -14.00 17.08 -6.17
C LEU A 15 -14.99 17.82 -5.25
N LEU A 16 -14.67 19.06 -4.90
CA LEU A 16 -15.63 20.01 -4.33
C LEU A 16 -16.51 20.51 -5.49
N GLY A 17 -17.52 19.71 -5.85
CA GLY A 17 -18.44 20.05 -6.93
C GLY A 17 -19.45 21.12 -6.52
N PRO A 18 -19.83 22.04 -7.42
CA PRO A 18 -21.05 22.83 -7.25
C PRO A 18 -22.27 21.92 -7.44
N HIS A 19 -23.05 21.75 -6.37
CA HIS A 19 -24.47 21.35 -6.27
C HIS A 19 -25.06 20.13 -7.01
N THR A 20 -24.37 19.41 -7.90
CA THR A 20 -24.96 18.23 -8.59
C THR A 20 -24.13 16.94 -8.49
N LEU A 21 -22.89 17.02 -8.03
CA LEU A 21 -22.08 15.84 -7.75
C LEU A 21 -22.04 15.65 -6.24
N LEU A 22 -22.56 14.52 -5.76
CA LEU A 22 -22.32 14.08 -4.38
C LEU A 22 -20.82 14.19 -4.13
N PRO A 23 -20.37 14.95 -3.12
CA PRO A 23 -18.95 15.12 -2.86
C PRO A 23 -18.37 13.74 -2.59
N LEU A 24 -17.62 13.22 -3.57
CA LEU A 24 -16.80 12.03 -3.37
C LEU A 24 -15.78 12.44 -2.32
N GLN A 25 -16.04 12.05 -1.07
CA GLN A 25 -15.05 12.09 -0.02
C GLN A 25 -13.99 11.04 -0.35
N LEU A 26 -13.11 11.37 -1.30
CA LEU A 26 -12.11 10.47 -1.85
C LEU A 26 -11.32 9.78 -0.72
N ALA A 27 -10.96 10.50 0.34
CA ALA A 27 -10.29 9.91 1.51
C ALA A 27 -11.02 8.70 2.13
N ARG A 28 -12.36 8.64 2.05
CA ARG A 28 -13.16 7.51 2.57
C ARG A 28 -13.38 6.40 1.56
N VAL A 29 -13.48 6.72 0.27
CA VAL A 29 -13.83 5.76 -0.79
C VAL A 29 -12.65 5.31 -1.64
N PHE A 30 -11.48 5.96 -1.52
CA PHE A 30 -10.28 5.64 -2.29
C PHE A 30 -9.81 4.20 -2.06
N ASN A 31 -9.88 3.72 -0.81
CA ASN A 31 -9.52 2.34 -0.45
C ASN A 31 -10.44 1.28 -1.10
N ALA A 32 -11.58 1.71 -1.64
CA ALA A 32 -12.56 0.85 -2.28
C ALA A 32 -12.57 0.98 -3.82
N VAL A 33 -11.60 1.70 -4.40
CA VAL A 33 -11.36 1.69 -5.85
C VAL A 33 -11.13 0.27 -6.33
N ARG A 34 -11.76 -0.06 -7.46
CA ARG A 34 -11.55 -1.31 -8.19
C ARG A 34 -11.31 -1.00 -9.66
N VAL A 35 -10.51 -1.80 -10.32
CA VAL A 35 -10.47 -1.80 -11.78
C VAL A 35 -11.76 -2.46 -12.28
N THR A 36 -12.38 -1.92 -13.32
CA THR A 36 -13.54 -2.54 -13.96
C THR A 36 -13.18 -3.90 -14.56
N PRO A 37 -14.14 -4.84 -14.73
CA PRO A 37 -13.85 -6.18 -15.25
C PRO A 37 -13.19 -6.18 -16.64
N ASP A 38 -13.45 -5.15 -17.44
CA ASP A 38 -12.86 -4.94 -18.76
C ASP A 38 -11.46 -4.30 -18.72
N GLY A 39 -10.96 -3.90 -17.55
CA GLY A 39 -9.66 -3.26 -17.38
C GLY A 39 -9.59 -1.81 -17.85
N LEU A 40 -10.71 -1.21 -18.28
CA LEU A 40 -10.70 0.07 -19.00
C LEU A 40 -10.92 1.29 -18.10
N ALA A 41 -11.37 1.11 -16.85
CA ALA A 41 -11.64 2.20 -15.92
C ALA A 41 -11.36 1.82 -14.46
N LEU A 42 -11.12 2.83 -13.64
CA LEU A 42 -11.21 2.73 -12.18
C LEU A 42 -12.62 3.07 -11.73
N ARG A 43 -13.21 2.24 -10.88
CA ARG A 43 -14.57 2.42 -10.35
C ARG A 43 -14.53 2.58 -8.84
N TRP A 44 -15.21 3.60 -8.35
CA TRP A 44 -15.45 3.83 -6.92
C TRP A 44 -16.83 3.29 -6.52
N PRO A 45 -17.03 2.97 -5.22
CA PRO A 45 -18.36 2.77 -4.67
C PRO A 45 -19.24 4.00 -4.92
N GLY A 46 -20.50 3.78 -5.31
CA GLY A 46 -21.40 4.87 -5.69
C GLY A 46 -21.43 5.18 -7.19
N GLY A 47 -20.69 4.43 -8.02
CA GLY A 47 -20.86 4.44 -9.48
C GLY A 47 -19.96 5.41 -10.25
N PHE A 48 -19.13 6.20 -9.56
CA PHE A 48 -18.14 7.04 -10.22
C PHE A 48 -17.06 6.19 -10.90
N THR A 49 -16.77 6.50 -12.16
CA THR A 49 -15.78 5.82 -12.98
C THR A 49 -14.78 6.80 -13.58
N LEU A 50 -13.50 6.43 -13.57
CA LEU A 50 -12.40 7.13 -14.21
C LEU A 50 -11.84 6.26 -15.33
N PRO A 51 -12.13 6.58 -16.61
CA PRO A 51 -11.52 5.91 -17.74
C PRO A 51 -9.98 5.96 -17.68
N MET A 52 -9.32 4.83 -17.90
CA MET A 52 -7.85 4.74 -17.89
C MET A 52 -7.22 5.59 -19.01
N THR A 53 -7.96 5.85 -20.09
CA THR A 53 -7.57 6.75 -21.19
C THR A 53 -7.38 8.20 -20.74
N LEU A 54 -8.01 8.63 -19.64
CA LEU A 54 -7.77 9.96 -19.07
C LEU A 54 -6.42 10.05 -18.34
N LEU A 55 -5.85 8.91 -17.92
CA LEU A 55 -4.55 8.88 -17.22
C LEU A 55 -3.37 9.13 -18.16
N SER A 56 -3.50 8.74 -19.43
CA SER A 56 -2.51 8.93 -20.49
C SER A 56 -2.75 10.17 -21.36
N SER A 57 -3.87 10.86 -21.15
CA SER A 57 -4.23 12.06 -21.89
C SER A 57 -3.48 13.29 -21.37
N ARG A 58 -3.01 14.16 -22.29
CA ARG A 58 -2.47 15.49 -21.93
C ARG A 58 -3.52 16.43 -21.33
N ARG A 59 -4.81 16.06 -21.37
CA ARG A 59 -5.90 16.80 -20.74
C ARG A 59 -6.30 16.10 -19.44
N THR A 60 -5.42 16.17 -18.44
CA THR A 60 -5.77 15.69 -17.10
C THR A 60 -6.80 16.64 -16.47
N PRO A 61 -7.89 16.12 -15.88
CA PRO A 61 -8.85 16.94 -15.15
C PRO A 61 -8.16 17.72 -14.02
N ARG A 62 -8.68 18.91 -13.65
CA ARG A 62 -8.10 19.70 -12.53
C ARG A 62 -8.03 18.94 -11.20
N TRP A 63 -8.90 17.96 -11.02
CA TRP A 63 -8.94 17.11 -9.83
C TRP A 63 -7.96 15.93 -9.88
N LEU A 64 -7.21 15.76 -10.97
CA LEU A 64 -6.28 14.66 -11.16
C LEU A 64 -4.93 15.20 -11.64
N THR A 65 -3.87 14.93 -10.88
CA THR A 65 -2.50 15.30 -11.24
C THR A 65 -1.67 14.04 -11.48
N LEU A 66 -1.07 13.92 -12.66
CA LEU A 66 -0.04 12.92 -12.92
C LEU A 66 1.26 13.40 -12.27
N LEU A 67 1.70 12.71 -11.21
CA LEU A 67 2.95 13.03 -10.52
C LEU A 67 4.16 12.47 -11.26
N GLY A 68 3.98 11.39 -12.03
CA GLY A 68 5.04 10.81 -12.86
C GLY A 68 4.78 9.35 -13.19
N THR A 69 5.74 8.77 -13.92
CA THR A 69 5.79 7.34 -14.20
C THR A 69 6.76 6.67 -13.22
N LEU A 70 6.33 5.57 -12.62
CA LEU A 70 7.16 4.78 -11.72
C LEU A 70 7.87 3.66 -12.49
N PRO A 71 9.19 3.49 -12.31
CA PRO A 71 9.92 2.34 -12.81
C PRO A 71 9.26 1.03 -12.34
N VAL A 72 9.32 -0.02 -13.15
CA VAL A 72 8.76 -1.34 -12.82
C VAL A 72 9.23 -1.82 -11.44
N ALA A 73 10.50 -1.62 -11.13
CA ALA A 73 11.13 -2.01 -9.87
C ALA A 73 10.61 -1.26 -8.62
N ASP A 74 9.97 -0.09 -8.81
CA ASP A 74 9.49 0.77 -7.73
C ASP A 74 7.96 0.70 -7.57
N ARG A 75 7.29 -0.11 -8.40
CA ARG A 75 5.83 -0.25 -8.40
C ARG A 75 5.33 -0.86 -7.11
N PHE A 76 4.24 -0.31 -6.59
CA PHE A 76 3.54 -0.85 -5.42
C PHE A 76 4.40 -0.97 -4.15
N ARG A 77 5.50 -0.21 -4.07
CA ARG A 77 6.42 -0.17 -2.94
C ARG A 77 6.35 1.20 -2.24
N PRO A 78 5.28 1.46 -1.49
CA PRO A 78 5.02 2.80 -0.99
C PRO A 78 6.07 3.22 0.04
N LEU A 79 6.65 2.30 0.83
CA LEU A 79 7.72 2.65 1.78
C LEU A 79 9.11 2.84 1.15
N LEU A 80 9.31 2.44 -0.12
CA LEU A 80 10.63 2.45 -0.76
C LEU A 80 11.31 3.83 -0.83
N PRO A 81 10.62 4.94 -1.19
CA PRO A 81 11.24 6.26 -1.18
C PRO A 81 11.82 6.64 0.19
N LEU A 82 11.13 6.24 1.26
CA LEU A 82 11.54 6.50 2.64
C LEU A 82 12.69 5.59 3.04
N LEU A 83 12.61 4.29 2.74
CA LEU A 83 13.72 3.36 2.98
C LEU A 83 15.01 3.82 2.29
N ARG A 84 14.94 4.38 1.07
CA ARG A 84 16.10 4.96 0.39
C ARG A 84 16.73 6.11 1.16
N HIS A 85 15.92 6.89 1.88
CA HIS A 85 16.39 7.98 2.72
C HIS A 85 16.97 7.47 4.05
N CYS A 86 16.26 6.58 4.75
CA CYS A 86 16.67 6.08 6.06
C CYS A 86 17.82 5.07 6.01
N THR A 87 17.98 4.34 4.90
CA THR A 87 19.01 3.30 4.73
C THR A 87 19.93 3.56 3.53
N PRO A 88 20.73 4.64 3.54
CA PRO A 88 21.64 4.93 2.44
C PRO A 88 22.66 3.79 2.29
N GLY A 89 22.75 3.22 1.08
CA GLY A 89 23.68 2.14 0.75
C GLY A 89 23.14 0.72 0.84
N VAL A 90 21.92 0.51 1.37
CA VAL A 90 21.28 -0.82 1.35
C VAL A 90 20.74 -1.12 -0.05
N ALA A 91 21.00 -2.33 -0.55
CA ALA A 91 20.53 -2.79 -1.86
C ALA A 91 19.02 -3.11 -1.85
N LEU A 92 18.18 -2.07 -1.87
CA LEU A 92 16.71 -2.18 -1.79
C LEU A 92 16.04 -2.72 -3.06
N ARG A 93 16.78 -2.98 -4.14
CA ARG A 93 16.23 -3.40 -5.45
C ARG A 93 16.19 -4.92 -5.66
N VAL A 94 16.73 -5.71 -4.74
CA VAL A 94 16.75 -7.18 -4.88
C VAL A 94 15.32 -7.72 -4.72
N GLN A 95 14.91 -8.63 -5.61
CA GLN A 95 13.63 -9.34 -5.49
C GLN A 95 13.65 -10.19 -4.22
N PRO A 96 12.79 -9.91 -3.22
CA PRO A 96 12.74 -10.71 -2.02
C PRO A 96 12.14 -12.08 -2.31
N THR A 97 12.70 -13.09 -1.64
CA THR A 97 12.23 -14.47 -1.71
C THR A 97 11.35 -14.80 -0.50
N ARG A 98 10.49 -15.81 -0.65
CA ARG A 98 9.68 -16.35 0.45
C ARG A 98 10.53 -16.72 1.67
N VAL A 99 11.67 -17.38 1.43
CA VAL A 99 12.60 -17.81 2.49
C VAL A 99 13.17 -16.62 3.27
N GLN A 100 13.53 -15.54 2.57
CA GLN A 100 14.00 -14.32 3.22
C GLN A 100 12.94 -13.72 4.13
N LEU A 101 11.69 -13.60 3.67
CA LEU A 101 10.60 -13.06 4.49
C LEU A 101 10.24 -13.97 5.67
N MET A 102 10.21 -15.28 5.45
CA MET A 102 9.99 -16.25 6.52
C MET A 102 11.03 -16.10 7.62
N ARG A 103 12.31 -15.88 7.27
CA ARG A 103 13.37 -15.62 8.25
C ARG A 103 13.19 -14.25 8.91
N MET A 104 12.99 -13.20 8.12
CA MET A 104 12.85 -11.81 8.58
C MET A 104 11.75 -11.67 9.65
N PHE A 105 10.60 -12.31 9.44
CA PHE A 105 9.46 -12.23 10.36
C PHE A 105 9.32 -13.44 11.28
N THR A 106 10.22 -14.43 11.19
CA THR A 106 10.09 -15.73 11.90
C THR A 106 8.76 -16.44 11.60
N LEU A 107 8.32 -16.43 10.34
CA LEU A 107 7.06 -17.05 9.88
C LEU A 107 7.27 -18.51 9.50
N ARG A 108 6.26 -19.34 9.78
CA ARG A 108 6.10 -20.67 9.18
C ARG A 108 5.59 -20.54 7.75
N ALA A 109 5.84 -21.56 6.91
CA ALA A 109 5.42 -21.56 5.50
C ALA A 109 3.91 -21.27 5.34
N GLY A 110 3.07 -21.99 6.10
CA GLY A 110 1.62 -21.79 6.07
C GLY A 110 1.16 -20.40 6.54
N GLU A 111 1.92 -19.71 7.38
CA GLU A 111 1.59 -18.33 7.77
C GLU A 111 1.86 -17.35 6.63
N LEU A 112 2.95 -17.54 5.89
CA LEU A 112 3.21 -16.74 4.69
C LEU A 112 2.14 -17.01 3.62
N ASP A 113 1.71 -18.27 3.43
CA ASP A 113 0.63 -18.61 2.50
C ASP A 113 -0.70 -17.91 2.85
N MET A 114 -1.06 -17.88 4.14
CA MET A 114 -2.24 -17.15 4.60
C MET A 114 -2.15 -15.65 4.32
N ILE A 115 -0.97 -15.06 4.49
CA ILE A 115 -0.78 -13.63 4.20
C ILE A 115 -0.90 -13.37 2.70
N LEU A 116 -0.22 -14.16 1.87
CA LEU A 116 -0.20 -13.96 0.42
C LEU A 116 -1.60 -14.18 -0.20
N SER A 117 -2.34 -15.19 0.27
CA SER A 117 -3.70 -15.45 -0.19
C SER A 117 -4.73 -14.40 0.22
N ALA A 118 -4.44 -13.57 1.24
CA ALA A 118 -5.34 -12.51 1.69
C ALA A 118 -5.41 -11.32 0.72
N PHE A 119 -4.47 -11.19 -0.23
CA PHE A 119 -4.40 -10.07 -1.15
C PHE A 119 -4.60 -10.51 -2.61
N PRO A 120 -5.49 -9.86 -3.37
CA PRO A 120 -5.69 -10.15 -4.79
C PRO A 120 -4.62 -9.44 -5.64
N VAL A 121 -3.34 -9.65 -5.33
CA VAL A 121 -2.20 -9.07 -6.06
C VAL A 121 -1.18 -10.16 -6.37
N PRO A 122 -0.39 -10.00 -7.45
CA PRO A 122 0.75 -10.87 -7.73
C PRO A 122 1.66 -11.06 -6.50
N GLU A 123 2.16 -12.29 -6.32
CA GLU A 123 2.96 -12.66 -5.15
C GLU A 123 4.22 -11.79 -5.04
N ASP A 124 4.93 -11.56 -6.15
CA ASP A 124 6.14 -10.74 -6.21
C ASP A 124 5.94 -9.32 -5.65
N ILE A 125 4.78 -8.71 -5.93
CA ILE A 125 4.40 -7.41 -5.38
C ILE A 125 4.24 -7.50 -3.87
N MET A 126 3.54 -8.52 -3.38
CA MET A 126 3.30 -8.68 -1.95
C MET A 126 4.60 -9.00 -1.20
N LEU A 127 5.50 -9.79 -1.79
CA LEU A 127 6.81 -10.07 -1.22
C LEU A 127 7.64 -8.78 -1.06
N HIS A 128 7.65 -7.90 -2.05
CA HIS A 128 8.28 -6.57 -1.95
C HIS A 128 7.70 -5.72 -0.83
N ARG A 129 6.37 -5.67 -0.71
CA ARG A 129 5.71 -4.87 0.34
C ARG A 129 6.00 -5.40 1.74
N LEU A 130 5.96 -6.71 1.93
CA LEU A 130 6.32 -7.34 3.20
C LEU A 130 7.79 -7.07 3.54
N HIS A 131 8.68 -7.15 2.55
CA HIS A 131 10.09 -6.87 2.74
C HIS A 131 10.31 -5.41 3.17
N ASP A 132 9.65 -4.47 2.51
CA ASP A 132 9.75 -3.04 2.85
C ASP A 132 9.22 -2.74 4.25
N ILE A 133 8.10 -3.35 4.64
CA ILE A 133 7.58 -3.27 6.00
C ILE A 133 8.62 -3.82 6.98
N GLY A 134 9.17 -5.00 6.71
CA GLY A 134 10.15 -5.64 7.57
C GLY A 134 11.40 -4.79 7.76
N LEU A 135 11.97 -4.25 6.68
CA LEU A 135 13.11 -3.34 6.73
C LEU A 135 12.78 -2.06 7.52
N PHE A 136 11.60 -1.49 7.32
CA PHE A 136 11.18 -0.29 8.04
C PHE A 136 11.07 -0.58 9.55
N LEU A 137 10.40 -1.67 9.92
CA LEU A 137 10.29 -2.10 11.31
C LEU A 137 11.68 -2.39 11.91
N GLN A 138 12.58 -3.00 11.13
CA GLN A 138 13.95 -3.29 11.54
C GLN A 138 14.76 -2.04 11.85
N HIS A 139 14.63 -1.04 11.00
CA HIS A 139 15.36 0.21 11.12
C HIS A 139 14.82 1.11 12.24
N HIS A 140 13.50 1.24 12.36
CA HIS A 140 12.89 2.25 13.23
C HIS A 140 12.41 1.72 14.60
N LEU A 141 12.10 0.42 14.72
CA LEU A 141 11.45 -0.10 15.92
C LEU A 141 12.24 -1.22 16.61
N TYR A 142 12.71 -2.21 15.86
CA TYR A 142 13.31 -3.42 16.45
C TYR A 142 14.36 -4.04 15.54
N ALA A 143 15.62 -4.15 15.98
CA ALA A 143 16.69 -4.75 15.17
C ALA A 143 16.34 -6.13 14.59
N ASP A 144 15.62 -6.95 15.38
CA ASP A 144 14.96 -8.17 14.92
C ASP A 144 13.44 -7.99 15.03
N VAL A 145 12.71 -8.43 14.00
CA VAL A 145 11.23 -8.36 13.97
C VAL A 145 10.67 -9.77 14.16
N PRO A 146 10.69 -10.34 15.38
CA PRO A 146 10.13 -11.66 15.62
C PRO A 146 8.61 -11.62 15.42
N ILE A 147 8.06 -12.76 15.01
CA ILE A 147 6.61 -12.95 14.84
C ILE A 147 5.79 -12.52 16.06
N ALA A 148 6.37 -12.60 17.26
CA ALA A 148 5.75 -12.14 18.50
C ALA A 148 5.36 -10.66 18.44
N ILE A 149 6.17 -9.80 17.79
CA ILE A 149 5.88 -8.37 17.62
C ILE A 149 4.68 -8.18 16.69
N LEU A 150 4.59 -8.94 15.60
CA LEU A 150 3.45 -8.88 14.70
C LEU A 150 2.13 -9.26 15.40
N ARG A 151 2.21 -10.10 16.44
CA ARG A 151 1.06 -10.56 17.23
C ARG A 151 0.74 -9.65 18.42
N ARG A 152 1.56 -8.63 18.71
CA ARG A 152 1.24 -7.66 19.77
C ARG A 152 0.10 -6.75 19.34
N PRO A 153 -0.63 -6.16 20.32
CA PRO A 153 -1.62 -5.13 20.03
C PRO A 153 -1.03 -3.99 19.21
N TRP A 154 -1.62 -3.75 18.05
CA TRP A 154 -1.30 -2.67 17.14
C TRP A 154 -2.25 -1.51 17.39
N ALA A 155 -1.78 -0.54 18.18
CA ALA A 155 -2.60 0.56 18.70
C ALA A 155 -3.34 1.32 17.60
N TYR A 156 -2.71 1.53 16.43
CA TYR A 156 -3.34 2.21 15.30
C TYR A 156 -4.59 1.47 14.79
N ALA A 157 -4.51 0.15 14.61
CA ALA A 157 -5.66 -0.64 14.17
C ALA A 157 -6.75 -0.73 15.25
N ALA A 158 -6.35 -0.90 16.52
CA ALA A 158 -7.28 -0.91 17.66
C ALA A 158 -8.06 0.41 17.78
N HIS A 159 -7.37 1.54 17.59
CA HIS A 159 -8.00 2.86 17.59
C HIS A 159 -8.93 3.07 16.38
N ARG A 160 -8.52 2.64 15.18
CA ARG A 160 -9.31 2.84 13.96
C ARG A 160 -10.55 1.93 13.90
N TYR A 161 -10.47 0.74 14.48
CA TYR A 161 -11.53 -0.27 14.48
C TYR A 161 -11.73 -0.88 15.88
N PRO A 162 -12.25 -0.12 16.86
CA PRO A 162 -12.36 -0.58 18.26
C PRO A 162 -13.23 -1.84 18.40
N HIS A 163 -14.25 -1.99 17.56
CA HIS A 163 -15.18 -3.13 17.61
C HIS A 163 -14.73 -4.36 16.79
N ARG A 164 -13.56 -4.32 16.11
CA ARG A 164 -13.05 -5.44 15.32
C ARG A 164 -11.73 -5.95 15.89
N GLN A 165 -11.83 -6.67 17.01
CA GLN A 165 -10.66 -7.25 17.70
C GLN A 165 -9.80 -8.13 16.81
N SER A 166 -10.40 -8.78 15.81
CA SER A 166 -9.69 -9.57 14.79
C SER A 166 -8.72 -8.75 13.91
N LEU A 167 -8.69 -7.42 14.01
CA LEU A 167 -7.75 -6.57 13.29
C LEU A 167 -6.73 -5.91 14.22
N HIS A 168 -6.75 -6.18 15.53
CA HIS A 168 -5.97 -5.43 16.51
C HIS A 168 -4.48 -5.78 16.55
N THR A 169 -3.98 -6.61 15.65
CA THR A 169 -2.55 -6.93 15.54
C THR A 169 -2.08 -6.78 14.09
N MET A 170 -0.78 -6.54 13.88
CA MET A 170 -0.24 -6.48 12.50
C MET A 170 -0.44 -7.82 11.79
N MET A 171 -0.21 -8.93 12.48
CA MET A 171 -0.41 -10.28 11.94
C MET A 171 -1.84 -10.45 11.43
N ALA A 172 -2.83 -10.03 12.22
CA ALA A 172 -4.21 -10.14 11.81
C ALA A 172 -4.54 -9.16 10.67
N CYS A 173 -3.97 -7.95 10.68
CA CYS A 173 -4.09 -7.04 9.53
C CYS A 173 -3.54 -7.67 8.24
N LEU A 174 -2.42 -8.39 8.30
CA LEU A 174 -1.85 -9.09 7.15
C LEU A 174 -2.76 -10.23 6.67
N THR A 175 -3.23 -11.10 7.57
CA THR A 175 -4.06 -12.26 7.20
C THR A 175 -5.49 -11.90 6.81
N PHE A 176 -6.00 -10.75 7.25
CA PHE A 176 -7.32 -10.24 6.83
C PHE A 176 -7.26 -9.23 5.68
N GLY A 177 -6.11 -9.06 5.02
CA GLY A 177 -6.01 -8.22 3.82
C GLY A 177 -6.07 -6.71 4.11
N ARG A 178 -5.72 -6.28 5.32
CA ARG A 178 -5.78 -4.89 5.83
C ARG A 178 -4.41 -4.25 5.98
N LEU A 179 -3.60 -4.35 4.93
CA LEU A 179 -2.26 -3.76 4.86
C LEU A 179 -2.27 -2.24 5.04
N ASP A 180 -3.37 -1.56 4.71
CA ASP A 180 -3.58 -0.13 4.93
C ASP A 180 -3.44 0.26 6.40
N LEU A 181 -3.79 -0.63 7.33
CA LEU A 181 -3.66 -0.39 8.77
C LEU A 181 -2.23 -0.53 9.29
N ILE A 182 -1.33 -1.07 8.47
CA ILE A 182 0.09 -1.18 8.78
C ILE A 182 0.83 -0.04 8.07
N GLU A 183 0.67 0.11 6.76
CA GLU A 183 1.47 1.07 6.01
C GLU A 183 1.12 2.53 6.30
N ALA A 184 -0.14 2.87 6.57
CA ALA A 184 -0.52 4.26 6.84
C ALA A 184 0.21 4.87 8.05
N PRO A 185 0.26 4.21 9.23
CA PRO A 185 1.03 4.73 10.35
C PRO A 185 2.55 4.69 10.11
N LEU A 186 3.09 3.68 9.40
CA LEU A 186 4.52 3.66 9.05
C LEU A 186 4.90 4.85 8.17
N TRP A 187 4.04 5.18 7.19
CA TRP A 187 4.19 6.40 6.39
C TRP A 187 4.11 7.68 7.21
N ALA A 188 3.20 7.74 8.19
CA ALA A 188 3.07 8.90 9.05
C ALA A 188 4.33 9.11 9.90
N LEU A 189 4.89 8.03 10.47
CA LEU A 189 6.15 8.05 11.22
C LEU A 189 7.30 8.51 10.34
N ALA A 190 7.47 7.91 9.16
CA ALA A 190 8.54 8.23 8.25
C ALA A 190 8.48 9.69 7.74
N ARG A 191 7.27 10.23 7.53
CA ARG A 191 7.08 11.64 7.17
C ARG A 191 7.45 12.59 8.30
N ALA A 192 7.24 12.20 9.55
CA ALA A 192 7.62 13.01 10.70
C ALA A 192 9.15 13.14 10.78
N GLU A 193 9.88 12.07 10.49
CA GLU A 193 11.35 12.06 10.50
C GLU A 193 11.97 12.93 9.41
N VAL A 194 11.40 12.97 8.20
CA VAL A 194 11.93 13.81 7.09
C VAL A 194 11.72 15.32 7.34
N LEU A 195 10.80 15.69 8.25
CA LEU A 195 10.52 17.09 8.59
C LEU A 195 11.38 17.60 9.76
N HIS A 196 12.20 16.74 10.36
CA HIS A 196 13.13 17.06 11.44
C HIS A 196 14.58 16.97 10.95
#